data_AF-A0A2K4YHE0-F1
#
_entry.id   AF-A0A2K4YHE0-F1
#
_cell.length_a   1.000
_cell.length_b   1.000
_cell.length_c   1.000
_cell.angle_alpha   90.00
_cell.angle_beta   90.00
_cell.angle_gamma   90.00
#
_symmetry.space_group_name_H-M   'P 1'
#
loop_
_entity.id
_entity.type
_entity.pdbx_description
1 polymer ?
#
loop_
_entity_poly.entity_id
_entity_poly.type
_entity_poly.pdbx_seq_one_letter_code
_entity_poly.pdbx_strand_id
1 'polypeptide(L)'
;VPCAPIVSVDATSLTLRRLESVRPDPVAAHTFGSRLAVTHDAGAPAFGAGPDGWDGPGFFGPVRPPSRPLPMSLRRHQSWGDFYAEERLAPMLELAARGLDASTRAAIEAVIRRCRATDFDDDDDRPARLHGDLWGGNVMWTPGGVVLIDPAAHAGHRESDLAMLALFGCPHYDAVIAGYQQVRPLQPGWRERAGLHQLYPLLAHVVLFGGGYAQRTHACARAALQV
;
A
#
# COMPACT_ATOMS: atom_id res chain seq x y z
N VAL A 1 8.66 7.91 -9.08
CA VAL A 1 7.94 7.49 -10.31
C VAL A 1 6.98 8.61 -10.64
N PRO A 2 6.85 9.04 -11.90
CA PRO A 2 5.90 10.10 -12.23
C PRO A 2 4.45 9.65 -11.95
N CYS A 3 3.65 10.56 -11.43
CA CYS A 3 2.19 10.42 -11.38
C CYS A 3 1.56 11.14 -12.58
N ALA A 4 0.31 10.80 -12.90
CA ALA A 4 -0.44 11.50 -13.95
C ALA A 4 -0.44 13.03 -13.71
N PRO A 5 -0.05 13.85 -14.71
CA PRO A 5 -0.02 15.29 -14.56
C PRO A 5 -1.41 15.88 -14.30
N ILE A 6 -1.53 16.71 -13.28
CA ILE A 6 -2.75 17.46 -12.96
C ILE A 6 -2.83 18.68 -13.88
N VAL A 7 -3.98 18.86 -14.54
CA VAL A 7 -4.30 20.03 -15.37
C VAL A 7 -5.08 21.06 -14.56
N SER A 8 -6.09 20.62 -13.82
CA SER A 8 -6.87 21.45 -12.91
C SER A 8 -7.50 20.61 -11.81
N VAL A 9 -7.77 21.24 -10.66
CA VAL A 9 -8.47 20.64 -9.53
C VAL A 9 -9.42 21.67 -8.93
N ASP A 10 -10.61 21.21 -8.56
CA ASP A 10 -11.56 21.95 -7.73
C ASP A 10 -12.18 21.00 -6.69
N ALA A 11 -13.18 21.48 -5.93
CA ALA A 11 -13.81 20.71 -4.86
C ALA A 11 -14.53 19.43 -5.33
N THR A 12 -14.85 19.31 -6.62
CA THR A 12 -15.68 18.24 -7.20
C THR A 12 -15.08 17.61 -8.45
N SER A 13 -14.02 18.19 -9.02
CA SER A 13 -13.39 17.73 -10.25
C SER A 13 -11.86 17.67 -10.14
N LEU A 14 -11.29 16.66 -10.80
CA LEU A 14 -9.87 16.50 -11.02
C LEU A 14 -9.65 16.22 -12.51
N THR A 15 -9.01 17.16 -13.20
CA THR A 15 -8.66 17.00 -14.61
C THR A 15 -7.20 16.61 -14.72
N LEU A 16 -6.94 15.45 -15.33
CA LEU A 16 -5.61 14.91 -15.54
C LEU A 16 -5.25 14.91 -17.02
N ARG A 17 -3.96 14.99 -17.34
CA ARG A 17 -3.49 14.74 -18.71
C ARG A 17 -3.80 13.29 -19.08
N ARG A 18 -4.50 13.09 -20.20
CA ARG A 18 -4.76 11.75 -20.74
C ARG A 18 -3.44 11.06 -21.07
N LEU A 19 -3.29 9.83 -20.59
CA LEU A 19 -2.14 8.97 -20.85
C LEU A 19 -2.49 7.97 -21.97
N GLU A 20 -1.49 7.60 -22.77
CA GLU A 20 -1.59 6.54 -23.78
C GLU A 20 -0.98 5.26 -23.22
N SER A 21 -1.78 4.19 -23.22
CA SER A 21 -1.33 2.87 -22.74
C SER A 21 -0.63 2.09 -23.84
N VAL A 22 0.53 1.52 -23.51
CA VAL A 22 1.25 0.53 -24.34
C VAL A 22 1.31 -0.82 -23.63
N ARG A 23 1.82 -1.84 -24.33
CA ARG A 23 2.00 -3.16 -23.72
C ARG A 23 3.12 -3.11 -22.67
N PRO A 24 2.95 -3.78 -21.52
CA PRO A 24 4.02 -3.92 -20.54
C PRO A 24 5.21 -4.69 -21.11
N ASP A 25 6.43 -4.19 -20.87
CA ASP A 25 7.67 -4.90 -21.21
C ASP A 25 8.61 -5.03 -19.99
N PRO A 26 9.49 -6.04 -19.97
CA PRO A 26 10.37 -6.29 -18.82
C PRO A 26 11.38 -5.18 -18.53
N VAL A 27 11.84 -4.44 -19.55
CA VAL A 27 12.84 -3.36 -19.39
C VAL A 27 12.21 -2.15 -18.72
N ALA A 28 10.99 -1.78 -19.14
CA ALA A 28 10.20 -0.75 -18.50
C ALA A 28 9.83 -1.15 -17.06
N ALA A 29 9.53 -2.44 -16.81
CA ALA A 29 9.22 -2.97 -15.48
C ALA A 29 10.42 -2.87 -14.53
N HIS A 30 11.60 -3.26 -14.99
CA HIS A 30 12.84 -3.11 -14.24
C HIS A 30 13.12 -1.64 -13.91
N THR A 31 13.01 -0.77 -14.92
CA THR A 31 13.19 0.68 -14.73
C THR A 31 12.17 1.27 -13.74
N PHE A 32 10.93 0.79 -13.78
CA PHE A 32 9.89 1.16 -12.83
C PHE A 32 10.30 0.76 -11.40
N GLY A 33 10.76 -0.46 -11.19
CA GLY A 33 11.27 -0.94 -9.90
C GLY A 33 12.35 -0.01 -9.33
N SER A 34 13.37 0.31 -10.13
CA SER A 34 14.45 1.20 -9.72
C SER A 34 13.95 2.60 -9.37
N ARG A 35 13.02 3.15 -10.16
CA ARG A 35 12.42 4.47 -9.88
C ARG A 35 11.50 4.46 -8.66
N LEU A 36 10.85 3.34 -8.36
CA LEU A 36 10.01 3.18 -7.17
C LEU A 36 10.86 3.19 -5.91
N ALA A 37 12.01 2.50 -5.90
CA ALA A 37 12.98 2.57 -4.80
C ALA A 37 13.42 4.03 -4.52
N VAL A 38 13.78 4.80 -5.55
CA VAL A 38 14.11 6.24 -5.40
C VAL A 38 12.93 7.05 -4.83
N THR A 39 11.70 6.68 -5.15
CA THR A 39 10.50 7.36 -4.61
C THR A 39 10.35 7.10 -3.12
N HIS A 40 10.52 5.84 -2.71
CA HIS A 40 10.51 5.46 -1.31
C HIS A 40 11.65 6.14 -0.53
N ASP A 41 12.84 6.26 -1.12
CA ASP A 41 14.03 6.87 -0.50
C ASP A 41 13.99 8.39 -0.41
N ALA A 42 13.08 9.05 -1.13
CA ALA A 42 12.82 10.47 -0.90
C ALA A 42 12.35 10.76 0.53
N GLY A 43 11.86 9.73 1.24
CA GLY A 43 11.59 9.77 2.67
C GLY A 43 10.43 10.69 3.08
N ALA A 44 10.03 10.58 4.35
CA ALA A 44 8.99 11.39 4.95
C ALA A 44 9.30 11.65 6.43
N PRO A 45 8.72 12.69 7.05
CA PRO A 45 9.09 13.09 8.41
C PRO A 45 8.64 12.12 9.52
N ALA A 46 7.63 11.30 9.26
CA ALA A 46 7.05 10.34 10.20
C ALA A 46 6.17 9.33 9.46
N PHE A 47 5.94 8.15 10.03
CA PHE A 47 4.92 7.23 9.50
C PHE A 47 3.53 7.86 9.57
N GLY A 48 2.69 7.61 8.58
CA GLY A 48 1.36 8.20 8.45
C GLY A 48 1.32 9.64 7.92
N ALA A 49 2.46 10.33 7.80
CA ALA A 49 2.48 11.67 7.21
C ALA A 49 1.89 11.69 5.79
N GLY A 50 0.98 12.64 5.53
CA GLY A 50 0.48 12.90 4.19
C GLY A 50 1.49 13.61 3.28
N PRO A 51 1.11 13.90 2.03
CA PRO A 51 1.94 14.68 1.11
C PRO A 51 2.33 16.06 1.68
N ASP A 52 3.49 16.57 1.28
CA ASP A 52 3.99 17.86 1.73
C ASP A 52 2.97 18.98 1.43
N GLY A 53 2.60 19.76 2.45
CA GLY A 53 1.61 20.83 2.33
C GLY A 53 0.15 20.39 2.39
N TRP A 54 -0.14 19.10 2.63
CA TRP A 54 -1.50 18.59 2.84
C TRP A 54 -1.77 18.29 4.32
N ASP A 55 -2.81 18.89 4.87
CA ASP A 55 -3.31 18.68 6.23
C ASP A 55 -4.75 18.11 6.28
N GLY A 56 -5.34 17.89 5.09
CA GLY A 56 -6.68 17.33 4.94
C GLY A 56 -6.76 15.82 5.17
N PRO A 57 -7.97 15.24 5.04
CA PRO A 57 -8.17 13.80 5.23
C PRO A 57 -7.48 12.97 4.14
N GLY A 58 -7.12 11.73 4.49
CA GLY A 58 -6.71 10.70 3.54
C GLY A 58 -7.90 9.80 3.17
N PHE A 59 -7.81 9.17 2.00
CA PHE A 59 -8.83 8.25 1.49
C PHE A 59 -8.20 7.04 0.82
N PHE A 60 -8.87 5.89 0.90
CA PHE A 60 -8.47 4.64 0.26
C PHE A 60 -9.65 3.99 -0.47
N GLY A 61 -9.41 3.44 -1.66
CA GLY A 61 -10.41 2.70 -2.43
C GLY A 61 -11.18 3.56 -3.46
N PRO A 62 -12.18 2.98 -4.13
CA PRO A 62 -12.75 3.55 -5.34
C PRO A 62 -13.58 4.80 -5.08
N VAL A 63 -13.47 5.77 -5.98
CA VAL A 63 -14.22 7.04 -5.96
C VAL A 63 -15.63 6.88 -6.56
N ARG A 64 -15.97 5.70 -7.11
CA ARG A 64 -17.21 5.49 -7.90
C ARG A 64 -18.27 4.67 -7.14
N PRO A 65 -19.56 5.08 -7.23
CA PRO A 65 -20.69 4.33 -6.67
C PRO A 65 -20.76 2.87 -7.16
N PRO A 66 -21.35 1.95 -6.36
CA PRO A 66 -22.06 2.19 -5.10
C PRO A 66 -21.13 2.39 -3.88
N SER A 67 -19.85 2.10 -4.02
CA SER A 67 -18.87 2.21 -2.92
C SER A 67 -18.41 3.65 -2.74
N ARG A 68 -18.15 4.05 -1.49
CA ARG A 68 -17.50 5.31 -1.14
C ARG A 68 -16.05 5.02 -0.73
N PRO A 69 -15.12 5.95 -0.96
CA PRO A 69 -13.76 5.79 -0.46
C PRO A 69 -13.77 5.69 1.06
N LEU A 70 -12.92 4.81 1.60
CA LEU A 70 -12.74 4.62 3.03
C LEU A 70 -11.87 5.76 3.58
N PRO A 71 -12.25 6.39 4.70
CA PRO A 71 -11.36 7.31 5.39
C PRO A 71 -10.06 6.62 5.77
N MET A 72 -8.94 7.31 5.54
CA MET A 72 -7.60 6.84 5.90
C MET A 72 -6.92 7.91 6.73
N SER A 73 -6.56 7.57 7.96
CA SER A 73 -5.88 8.50 8.87
C SER A 73 -4.46 8.81 8.38
N LEU A 74 -4.09 10.08 8.50
CA LEU A 74 -2.76 10.63 8.24
C LEU A 74 -2.07 11.11 9.54
N ARG A 75 -2.48 10.55 10.69
CA ARG A 75 -1.84 10.84 11.98
C ARG A 75 -0.40 10.31 11.95
N ARG A 76 0.52 11.13 12.44
CA ARG A 76 1.96 10.86 12.46
C ARG A 76 2.36 9.99 13.64
N HIS A 77 3.25 9.04 13.40
CA HIS A 77 3.86 8.17 14.40
C HIS A 77 5.36 8.00 14.13
N GLN A 78 6.12 7.67 15.17
CA GLN A 78 7.57 7.42 15.06
C GLN A 78 7.90 5.95 14.80
N SER A 79 7.10 5.03 15.33
CA SER A 79 7.17 3.59 15.07
C SER A 79 6.26 3.22 13.89
N TRP A 80 6.71 2.27 13.07
CA TRP A 80 5.87 1.73 12.00
C TRP A 80 4.76 0.84 12.56
N GLY A 81 5.09 -0.03 13.51
CA GLY A 81 4.16 -0.94 14.17
C GLY A 81 3.02 -0.20 14.86
N ASP A 82 3.32 0.86 15.61
CA ASP A 82 2.28 1.71 16.22
C ASP A 82 1.36 2.34 15.17
N PHE A 83 1.94 2.91 14.11
CA PHE A 83 1.16 3.46 12.99
C PHE A 83 0.27 2.41 12.32
N TYR A 84 0.82 1.23 12.02
CA TYR A 84 0.11 0.19 11.30
C TYR A 84 -0.99 -0.43 12.17
N ALA A 85 -0.76 -0.56 13.47
CA ALA A 85 -1.76 -1.00 14.43
C ALA A 85 -2.92 0.00 14.54
N GLU A 86 -2.63 1.26 14.88
CA GLU A 86 -3.63 2.26 15.26
C GLU A 86 -4.33 2.91 14.06
N GLU A 87 -3.61 3.18 12.97
CA GLU A 87 -4.12 3.98 11.86
C GLU A 87 -4.52 3.14 10.64
N ARG A 88 -4.22 1.83 10.65
CA ARG A 88 -4.53 0.91 9.56
C ARG A 88 -5.35 -0.28 10.07
N LEU A 89 -4.73 -1.21 10.80
CA LEU A 89 -5.35 -2.50 11.11
C LEU A 89 -6.54 -2.40 12.06
N ALA A 90 -6.43 -1.69 13.20
CA ALA A 90 -7.51 -1.64 14.18
C ALA A 90 -8.79 -0.99 13.64
N PRO A 91 -8.75 0.21 13.00
CA PRO A 91 -9.95 0.81 12.43
C PRO A 91 -10.55 -0.03 11.30
N MET A 92 -9.70 -0.65 10.48
CA MET A 92 -10.21 -1.47 9.37
C MET A 92 -10.78 -2.81 9.85
N LEU A 93 -10.24 -3.39 10.92
CA LEU A 93 -10.81 -4.56 11.57
C LEU A 93 -12.21 -4.27 12.12
N GLU A 94 -12.41 -3.11 12.76
CA GLU A 94 -13.73 -2.67 13.24
C GLU A 94 -14.75 -2.58 12.10
N LEU A 95 -14.36 -1.96 10.98
CA LEU A 95 -15.21 -1.84 9.79
C LEU A 95 -15.49 -3.21 9.13
N ALA A 96 -14.48 -4.08 9.06
CA ALA A 96 -14.57 -5.40 8.43
C ALA A 96 -15.21 -6.46 9.33
N ALA A 97 -15.45 -6.18 10.62
CA ALA A 97 -15.79 -7.19 11.63
C ALA A 97 -16.96 -8.10 11.26
N ARG A 98 -17.97 -7.55 10.57
CA ARG A 98 -19.17 -8.28 10.10
C ARG A 98 -18.88 -9.26 8.97
N GLY A 99 -17.83 -9.02 8.19
CA GLY A 99 -17.40 -9.88 7.08
C GLY A 99 -16.37 -10.94 7.47
N LEU A 100 -16.01 -11.03 8.75
CA LEU A 100 -14.97 -11.92 9.26
C LEU A 100 -15.55 -12.90 10.29
N ASP A 101 -14.95 -14.08 10.42
CA ASP A 101 -15.27 -15.00 11.51
C ASP A 101 -14.45 -14.69 12.78
N ALA A 102 -14.78 -15.33 13.90
CA ALA A 102 -14.12 -15.09 15.18
C ALA A 102 -12.63 -15.44 15.16
N SER A 103 -12.26 -16.51 14.45
CA SER A 103 -10.88 -16.96 14.33
C SER A 103 -10.01 -15.93 13.59
N THR A 104 -10.54 -15.37 12.51
CA THR A 104 -9.89 -14.33 11.71
C THR A 104 -9.72 -13.04 12.49
N ARG A 105 -10.77 -12.60 13.21
CA ARG A 105 -10.65 -11.43 14.09
C ARG A 105 -9.57 -11.62 15.14
N ALA A 106 -9.56 -12.77 15.83
CA ALA A 106 -8.56 -13.06 16.86
C ALA A 106 -7.12 -13.10 16.30
N ALA A 107 -6.93 -13.62 15.09
CA ALA A 107 -5.63 -13.62 14.42
C ALA A 107 -5.15 -12.19 14.11
N ILE A 108 -6.03 -11.33 13.60
CA ILE A 108 -5.70 -9.93 13.29
C ILE A 108 -5.43 -9.15 14.57
N GLU A 109 -6.23 -9.33 15.62
CA GLU A 109 -5.97 -8.74 16.94
C GLU A 109 -4.61 -9.16 17.51
N ALA A 110 -4.19 -10.41 17.29
CA ALA A 110 -2.86 -10.86 17.67
C ALA A 110 -1.76 -10.16 16.87
N VAL A 111 -1.94 -9.96 15.56
CA VAL A 111 -1.01 -9.17 14.74
C VAL A 111 -0.94 -7.73 15.24
N ILE A 112 -2.08 -7.09 15.53
CA ILE A 112 -2.14 -5.73 16.09
C ILE A 112 -1.36 -5.64 17.40
N ARG A 113 -1.47 -6.64 18.29
CA ARG A 113 -0.70 -6.68 19.54
C ARG A 113 0.81 -6.76 19.29
N ARG A 114 1.25 -7.57 18.31
CA ARG A 114 2.67 -7.67 17.93
C ARG A 114 3.18 -6.36 17.30
N CYS A 115 2.38 -5.71 16.46
CA CYS A 115 2.68 -4.38 15.92
C CYS A 115 2.90 -3.34 17.03
N ARG A 116 2.01 -3.28 18.03
CA ARG A 116 2.16 -2.39 19.21
C ARG A 116 3.35 -2.72 20.10
N ALA A 117 3.78 -3.98 20.08
CA ALA A 117 4.99 -4.42 20.77
C ALA A 117 6.27 -4.17 19.94
N THR A 118 6.13 -3.48 18.79
CA THR A 118 7.21 -3.18 17.83
C THR A 118 7.93 -4.43 17.31
N ASP A 119 7.30 -5.61 17.35
CA ASP A 119 7.89 -6.89 16.93
C ASP A 119 8.30 -6.91 15.44
N PHE A 120 7.69 -6.04 14.64
CA PHE A 120 7.88 -5.95 13.20
C PHE A 120 8.60 -4.67 12.76
N ASP A 121 9.05 -3.85 13.72
CA ASP A 121 9.82 -2.65 13.40
C ASP A 121 11.26 -3.04 13.08
N ASP A 122 11.85 -2.38 12.08
CA ASP A 122 13.25 -2.48 11.73
C ASP A 122 13.87 -1.09 11.88
N ASP A 123 15.02 -1.01 12.56
CA ASP A 123 15.77 0.23 12.78
C ASP A 123 16.21 0.89 11.45
N ASP A 124 16.35 0.11 10.38
CA ASP A 124 16.69 0.60 9.04
C ASP A 124 15.46 1.10 8.25
N ASP A 125 14.23 0.78 8.68
CA ASP A 125 13.03 1.17 7.97
C ASP A 125 12.60 2.59 8.33
N ARG A 126 13.06 3.52 7.50
CA ARG A 126 12.63 4.92 7.52
C ARG A 126 11.29 5.09 6.80
N PRO A 127 10.44 6.06 7.21
CA PRO A 127 9.17 6.34 6.54
C PRO A 127 9.37 6.61 5.04
N ALA A 128 8.83 5.73 4.19
CA ALA A 128 8.91 5.83 2.74
C ALA A 128 7.68 6.56 2.18
N ARG A 129 7.86 7.33 1.09
CA ARG A 129 6.74 7.94 0.36
C ARG A 129 6.01 6.89 -0.46
N LEU A 130 4.93 6.34 0.09
CA LEU A 130 4.16 5.30 -0.59
C LEU A 130 3.18 5.91 -1.60
N HIS A 131 2.91 5.15 -2.65
CA HIS A 131 1.70 5.31 -3.45
C HIS A 131 0.46 4.94 -2.63
N GLY A 132 0.54 3.90 -1.81
CA GLY A 132 -0.48 3.53 -0.81
C GLY A 132 -1.66 2.72 -1.35
N ASP A 133 -1.86 2.69 -2.67
CA ASP A 133 -2.79 1.79 -3.38
C ASP A 133 -2.14 1.17 -4.63
N LEU A 134 -0.90 0.67 -4.50
CA LEU A 134 -0.09 0.27 -5.66
C LEU A 134 -0.37 -1.16 -6.14
N TRP A 135 -1.48 -1.35 -6.85
CA TRP A 135 -1.76 -2.60 -7.58
C TRP A 135 -1.61 -2.41 -9.09
N GLY A 136 -1.59 -3.50 -9.87
CA GLY A 136 -1.33 -3.43 -11.32
C GLY A 136 -2.27 -2.52 -12.12
N GLY A 137 -3.50 -2.29 -11.65
CA GLY A 137 -4.44 -1.35 -12.27
C GLY A 137 -4.03 0.12 -12.14
N ASN A 138 -3.25 0.46 -11.10
CA ASN A 138 -2.72 1.80 -10.87
C ASN A 138 -1.31 2.01 -11.49
N VAL A 139 -0.83 1.01 -12.25
CA VAL A 139 0.44 1.06 -12.99
C VAL A 139 0.13 1.24 -14.48
N MET A 140 0.22 2.48 -14.97
CA MET A 140 0.04 2.78 -16.39
C MET A 140 1.34 2.67 -17.17
N TRP A 141 1.36 1.77 -18.15
CA TRP A 141 2.47 1.57 -19.07
C TRP A 141 2.35 2.53 -20.24
N THR A 142 3.28 3.48 -20.39
CA THR A 142 3.25 4.50 -21.45
C THR A 142 4.49 4.42 -22.33
N PRO A 143 4.53 5.05 -23.52
CA PRO A 143 5.75 5.12 -24.34
C PRO A 143 6.96 5.71 -23.59
N GLY A 144 6.73 6.56 -22.58
CA GLY A 144 7.77 7.17 -21.73
C GLY A 144 8.13 6.35 -20.48
N GLY A 145 7.60 5.13 -20.35
CA GLY A 145 7.72 4.27 -19.17
C GLY A 145 6.49 4.32 -18.26
N VAL A 146 6.62 3.76 -17.05
CA VAL A 146 5.51 3.67 -16.10
C VAL A 146 5.15 5.03 -15.50
N VAL A 147 3.85 5.30 -15.45
CA VAL A 147 3.21 6.42 -14.74
C VAL A 147 2.21 5.83 -13.74
N LEU A 148 2.12 6.40 -12.54
CA LEU A 148 1.18 5.97 -11.50
C LEU A 148 -0.09 6.83 -11.48
N ILE A 149 -1.21 6.21 -11.11
CA ILE A 149 -2.53 6.85 -11.01
C ILE A 149 -3.23 6.44 -9.70
N ASP A 150 -4.21 7.24 -9.28
CA ASP A 150 -5.08 6.99 -8.12
C ASP A 150 -4.33 6.67 -6.80
N PRO A 151 -3.39 7.54 -6.35
CA PRO A 151 -2.65 7.29 -5.13
C PRO A 151 -3.51 7.49 -3.87
N ALA A 152 -3.33 6.62 -2.89
CA ALA A 152 -3.65 6.85 -1.49
C ALA A 152 -2.38 7.27 -0.74
N ALA A 153 -1.72 8.34 -1.22
CA ALA A 153 -0.34 8.67 -0.84
C ALA A 153 -0.19 9.00 0.65
N HIS A 154 0.78 8.35 1.29
CA HIS A 154 1.18 8.60 2.67
C HIS A 154 2.56 8.01 2.95
N ALA A 155 3.14 8.40 4.07
CA ALA A 155 4.36 7.81 4.58
C ALA A 155 4.09 6.46 5.26
N GLY A 156 4.85 5.44 4.90
CA GLY A 156 4.66 4.09 5.45
C GLY A 156 5.88 3.20 5.24
N HIS A 157 5.70 1.90 5.46
CA HIS A 157 6.74 0.91 5.19
C HIS A 157 6.79 0.57 3.70
N ARG A 158 7.98 0.65 3.11
CA ARG A 158 8.22 0.50 1.66
C ARG A 158 7.79 -0.85 1.08
N GLU A 159 7.81 -1.91 1.89
CA GLU A 159 7.33 -3.24 1.48
C GLU A 159 5.82 -3.25 1.20
N SER A 160 5.06 -2.28 1.70
CA SER A 160 3.59 -2.23 1.53
C SER A 160 3.18 -2.08 0.07
N ASP A 161 3.82 -1.18 -0.67
CA ASP A 161 3.55 -0.98 -2.10
C ASP A 161 3.95 -2.21 -2.92
N LEU A 162 5.07 -2.87 -2.58
CA LEU A 162 5.52 -4.09 -3.25
C LEU A 162 4.60 -5.28 -2.97
N ALA A 163 4.16 -5.41 -1.72
CA ALA A 163 3.23 -6.44 -1.29
C ALA A 163 1.86 -6.28 -1.96
N MET A 164 1.42 -5.03 -2.22
CA MET A 164 0.19 -4.72 -2.96
C MET A 164 0.30 -5.12 -4.44
N LEU A 165 1.45 -4.86 -5.08
CA LEU A 165 1.73 -5.34 -6.45
C LEU A 165 1.69 -6.87 -6.53
N ALA A 166 2.22 -7.57 -5.54
CA ALA A 166 2.14 -9.03 -5.47
C ALA A 166 0.71 -9.54 -5.20
N LEU A 167 -0.07 -8.83 -4.40
CA LEU A 167 -1.39 -9.25 -3.94
C LEU A 167 -2.40 -9.37 -5.08
N PHE A 168 -2.47 -8.34 -5.92
CA PHE A 168 -3.41 -8.21 -7.03
C PHE A 168 -2.76 -8.37 -8.41
N GLY A 169 -1.44 -8.60 -8.43
CA GLY A 169 -0.67 -8.82 -9.64
C GLY A 169 -0.18 -7.53 -10.30
N CYS A 170 0.98 -7.65 -10.94
CA CYS A 170 1.59 -6.63 -11.78
C CYS A 170 2.34 -7.30 -12.93
N PRO A 171 2.20 -6.84 -14.19
CA PRO A 171 3.00 -7.35 -15.29
C PRO A 171 4.50 -7.27 -14.99
N HIS A 172 5.21 -8.37 -15.25
CA HIS A 172 6.67 -8.48 -15.04
C HIS A 172 7.12 -8.16 -13.60
N TYR A 173 6.32 -8.55 -12.59
CA TYR A 173 6.60 -8.30 -11.18
C TYR A 173 8.03 -8.65 -10.75
N ASP A 174 8.58 -9.79 -11.19
CA ASP A 174 9.96 -10.17 -10.85
C ASP A 174 11.00 -9.19 -11.40
N ALA A 175 10.77 -8.60 -12.58
CA ALA A 175 11.63 -7.56 -13.13
C ALA A 175 11.50 -6.25 -12.31
N VAL A 176 10.29 -5.90 -11.86
CA VAL A 176 10.07 -4.77 -10.94
C VAL A 176 10.87 -4.97 -9.66
N ILE A 177 10.79 -6.16 -9.06
CA ILE A 177 11.52 -6.50 -7.83
C ILE A 177 13.03 -6.51 -8.04
N ALA A 178 13.52 -7.03 -9.18
CA ALA A 178 14.94 -6.98 -9.51
C ALA A 178 15.45 -5.54 -9.62
N GLY A 179 14.74 -4.67 -10.36
CA GLY A 179 15.11 -3.28 -10.51
C GLY A 179 15.02 -2.48 -9.20
N TYR A 180 14.06 -2.80 -8.34
CA TYR A 180 13.94 -2.20 -7.02
C TYR A 180 15.13 -2.55 -6.13
N GLN A 181 15.45 -3.85 -6.00
CA GLN A 181 16.52 -4.34 -5.15
C GLN A 181 17.91 -3.89 -5.59
N GLN A 182 18.10 -3.57 -6.87
CA GLN A 182 19.36 -2.98 -7.36
C GLN A 182 19.63 -1.59 -6.73
N VAL A 183 18.58 -0.82 -6.44
CA VAL A 183 18.70 0.52 -5.87
C VAL A 183 18.64 0.46 -4.34
N ARG A 184 17.63 -0.23 -3.81
CA ARG A 184 17.42 -0.37 -2.37
C ARG A 184 17.10 -1.83 -2.02
N PRO A 185 18.10 -2.61 -1.57
CA PRO A 185 17.89 -3.98 -1.14
C PRO A 185 16.75 -4.11 -0.12
N LEU A 186 15.94 -5.16 -0.28
CA LEU A 186 14.93 -5.53 0.71
C LEU A 186 15.59 -6.38 1.78
N GLN A 187 15.11 -6.27 3.01
CA GLN A 187 15.68 -7.05 4.10
C GLN A 187 15.39 -8.54 3.89
N PRO A 188 16.28 -9.45 4.32
CA PRO A 188 15.97 -10.87 4.37
C PRO A 188 14.61 -11.11 5.04
N GLY A 189 13.82 -12.05 4.51
CA GLY A 189 12.47 -12.31 5.04
C GLY A 189 11.34 -11.45 4.45
N TRP A 190 11.61 -10.53 3.51
CA TRP A 190 10.57 -9.63 2.98
C TRP A 190 9.42 -10.36 2.28
N ARG A 191 9.69 -11.54 1.69
CA ARG A 191 8.64 -12.34 1.04
C ARG A 191 7.71 -12.97 2.07
N GLU A 192 8.27 -13.41 3.19
CA GLU A 192 7.58 -13.97 4.33
C GLU A 192 6.73 -12.87 5.02
N ARG A 193 7.26 -11.64 5.12
CA ARG A 193 6.53 -10.46 5.62
C ARG A 193 5.48 -9.91 4.66
N ALA A 194 5.47 -10.29 3.39
CA ALA A 194 4.50 -9.74 2.42
C ALA A 194 3.04 -9.90 2.91
N GLY A 195 2.71 -11.01 3.58
CA GLY A 195 1.39 -11.24 4.16
C GLY A 195 0.99 -10.20 5.21
N LEU A 196 1.93 -9.74 6.04
CA LEU A 196 1.71 -8.69 7.04
C LEU A 196 1.28 -7.37 6.36
N HIS A 197 2.00 -6.97 5.33
CA HIS A 197 1.72 -5.77 4.55
C HIS A 197 0.44 -5.85 3.72
N GLN A 198 -0.01 -7.06 3.39
CA GLN A 198 -1.26 -7.30 2.65
C GLN A 198 -2.52 -7.22 3.52
N LEU A 199 -2.40 -7.21 4.85
CA LEU A 199 -3.56 -7.22 5.74
C LEU A 199 -4.46 -5.98 5.58
N TYR A 200 -3.88 -4.78 5.54
CA TYR A 200 -4.66 -3.56 5.37
C TYR A 200 -5.48 -3.54 4.07
N PRO A 201 -4.90 -3.74 2.86
CA PRO A 201 -5.70 -3.76 1.63
C PRO A 201 -6.69 -4.93 1.59
N LEU A 202 -6.36 -6.09 2.14
CA LEU A 202 -7.31 -7.22 2.22
C LEU A 202 -8.52 -6.90 3.10
N LEU A 203 -8.29 -6.31 4.28
CA LEU A 203 -9.34 -5.84 5.16
C LEU A 203 -10.22 -4.78 4.48
N ALA A 204 -9.61 -3.81 3.80
CA ALA A 204 -10.35 -2.82 3.02
C ALA A 204 -11.21 -3.47 1.92
N HIS A 205 -10.71 -4.51 1.26
CA HIS A 205 -11.49 -5.27 0.26
C HIS A 205 -12.63 -6.07 0.88
N VAL A 206 -12.48 -6.59 2.11
CA VAL A 206 -13.61 -7.20 2.85
C VAL A 206 -14.71 -6.17 3.09
N VAL A 207 -14.35 -4.93 3.46
CA VAL A 207 -15.32 -3.83 3.67
C VAL A 207 -16.00 -3.42 2.35
N LEU A 208 -15.23 -3.27 1.28
CA LEU A 208 -15.71 -2.72 0.01
C LEU A 208 -16.45 -3.74 -0.87
N PHE A 209 -16.06 -5.01 -0.82
CA PHE A 209 -16.49 -6.04 -1.78
C PHE A 209 -16.99 -7.34 -1.11
N GLY A 210 -16.86 -7.47 0.20
CA GLY A 210 -17.42 -8.58 0.98
C GLY A 210 -16.51 -9.79 1.19
N GLY A 211 -17.11 -10.91 1.59
CA GLY A 211 -16.43 -12.06 2.22
C GLY A 211 -15.43 -12.84 1.35
N GLY A 212 -15.36 -12.63 0.04
CA GLY A 212 -14.41 -13.31 -0.85
C GLY A 212 -12.94 -13.10 -0.45
N TYR A 213 -12.65 -12.04 0.29
CA TYR A 213 -11.30 -11.71 0.79
C TYR A 213 -11.04 -12.19 2.22
N ALA A 214 -12.05 -12.66 2.95
CA ALA A 214 -11.93 -13.04 4.36
C ALA A 214 -10.97 -14.23 4.56
N GLN A 215 -11.07 -15.26 3.72
CA GLN A 215 -10.19 -16.44 3.82
C GLN A 215 -8.73 -16.09 3.55
N ARG A 216 -8.46 -15.22 2.55
CA ARG A 216 -7.10 -14.76 2.26
C ARG A 216 -6.56 -13.87 3.39
N THR A 217 -7.41 -13.01 3.96
CA THR A 217 -7.07 -12.21 5.14
C THR A 217 -6.67 -13.10 6.31
N HIS A 218 -7.44 -14.17 6.57
CA HIS A 218 -7.11 -15.14 7.61
C HIS A 218 -5.74 -15.79 7.41
N ALA A 219 -5.47 -16.28 6.19
CA ALA A 219 -4.20 -16.91 5.85
C ALA A 219 -3.01 -15.95 6.04
N CYS A 220 -3.13 -14.71 5.57
CA CYS A 220 -2.09 -13.68 5.75
C CYS A 220 -1.87 -13.34 7.23
N ALA A 221 -2.94 -13.23 8.03
CA ALA A 221 -2.83 -12.95 9.46
C ALA A 221 -2.10 -14.09 10.19
N ARG A 222 -2.44 -15.34 9.88
CA ARG A 222 -1.77 -16.51 10.45
C ARG A 222 -0.30 -16.59 10.04
N ALA A 223 0.02 -16.30 8.78
CA ALA A 223 1.39 -16.28 8.29
C ALA A 223 2.21 -15.19 8.99
N ALA A 224 1.67 -13.97 9.13
CA ALA A 224 2.33 -12.86 9.82
C ALA A 224 2.67 -13.19 11.29
N LEU A 225 1.86 -14.03 11.95
CA LEU A 225 2.15 -14.48 13.32
C LEU A 225 3.30 -15.50 13.42
N GLN A 226 3.77 -16.07 12.31
CA GLN A 226 4.89 -17.01 12.26
C GLN A 226 6.22 -16.35 11.87
N VAL A 227 6.18 -15.09 11.44
CA VAL A 227 7.36 -14.29 11.09
C VAL A 227 7.88 -13.56 12.32
#